data_AF-A0A2J7ZR45-F1
#
_entry.id   AF-A0A2J7ZR45-F1
#
_cell.length_a   1.000
_cell.length_b   1.000
_cell.length_c   1.000
_cell.angle_alpha   90.00
_cell.angle_beta   90.00
_cell.angle_gamma   90.00
#
_symmetry.space_group_name_H-M   'P 1'
#
loop_
_entity.id
_entity.type
_entity.pdbx_description
1 polymer ?
#
loop_
_entity_poly.entity_id
_entity_poly.type
_entity_poly.pdbx_seq_one_letter_code
_entity_poly.pdbx_strand_id
1 'polypeptide(L)' 'MNRKTQGAWQGAKGEDGAQVINPSRDYTPPQWISLLVTDLGVLTPAAVSDELIQLYL' A
#
# COMPACT_ATOMS: atom_id res chain seq x y z
N MET A 1 -0.71 -38.31 7.01
CA MET A 1 -1.55 -37.57 6.04
C MET A 1 -2.47 -36.64 6.82
N ASN A 2 -2.10 -35.37 7.04
CA ASN A 2 -2.98 -34.28 7.48
C ASN A 2 -2.20 -32.96 7.47
N ARG A 3 -2.18 -32.27 6.31
CA ARG A 3 -1.60 -30.93 6.18
C ARG A 3 -2.67 -29.91 6.57
N LYS A 4 -2.55 -29.31 7.74
CA LYS A 4 -3.28 -28.07 8.03
C LYS A 4 -2.68 -26.96 7.16
N THR A 5 -3.44 -26.52 6.17
CA THR A 5 -3.17 -25.33 5.37
C THR A 5 -3.40 -24.10 6.24
N GLN A 6 -2.34 -23.48 6.75
CA GLN A 6 -2.41 -22.12 7.28
C GLN A 6 -1.76 -21.15 6.29
N GLY A 7 -2.55 -20.74 5.32
CA GLY A 7 -2.44 -19.40 4.76
C GLY A 7 -3.53 -18.55 5.44
N ALA A 8 -3.21 -17.92 6.58
CA ALA A 8 -4.15 -17.04 7.28
C ALA A 8 -3.39 -16.20 8.32
N TRP A 9 -2.79 -15.09 7.90
CA TRP A 9 -2.25 -14.07 8.82
C TRP A 9 -3.30 -13.04 9.27
N GLN A 10 -4.59 -13.29 9.02
CA GLN A 10 -5.68 -12.46 9.52
C GLN A 10 -6.33 -13.18 10.70
N GLY A 11 -5.95 -12.79 11.92
CA GLY A 11 -6.54 -13.27 13.17
C GLY A 11 -5.62 -14.08 14.10
N ALA A 12 -4.31 -14.10 13.88
CA ALA A 12 -3.37 -14.70 14.83
C ALA A 12 -3.29 -13.82 16.09
N LYS A 13 -3.92 -14.26 17.18
CA LYS A 13 -3.77 -13.64 18.51
C LYS A 13 -2.36 -13.99 19.01
N GLY A 14 -1.60 -13.01 19.46
CA GLY A 14 -0.31 -13.25 20.13
C GLY A 14 -0.51 -14.16 21.34
N GLU A 15 0.54 -14.88 21.74
CA GLU A 15 0.55 -15.75 22.93
C GLU A 15 0.25 -14.99 24.24
N ASP A 16 0.47 -13.67 24.22
CA ASP A 16 0.15 -12.68 25.25
C ASP A 16 -1.29 -12.12 25.17
N GLY A 17 -2.09 -12.58 24.21
CA GLY A 17 -3.44 -12.09 23.96
C GLY A 17 -3.49 -10.76 23.22
N ALA A 18 -2.37 -10.23 22.72
CA ALA A 18 -2.35 -9.05 21.88
C ALA A 18 -2.98 -9.33 20.50
N GLN A 19 -3.75 -8.37 19.99
CA GLN A 19 -4.25 -8.40 18.62
C GLN A 19 -3.09 -8.04 17.69
N VAL A 20 -2.67 -8.97 16.82
CA VAL A 20 -1.68 -8.67 15.80
C VAL A 20 -2.36 -7.88 14.68
N ILE A 21 -2.16 -6.56 14.68
CA ILE A 21 -2.62 -5.67 13.62
C ILE A 21 -1.54 -5.63 12.55
N ASN A 22 -1.79 -6.27 11.42
CA ASN A 22 -0.93 -6.19 10.24
C ASN A 22 -1.68 -5.47 9.11
N PRO A 23 -1.50 -4.15 8.94
CA PRO A 23 -2.16 -3.43 7.86
C PRO A 23 -1.73 -4.02 6.52
N SER A 24 -2.64 -4.07 5.56
CA SER A 24 -2.34 -4.57 4.21
C SER A 24 -1.64 -3.53 3.33
N ARG A 25 -1.53 -2.29 3.80
CA ARG A 25 -1.05 -1.14 3.03
C ARG A 25 -0.36 -0.15 3.95
N ASP A 26 0.74 0.42 3.46
CA ASP A 26 1.47 1.51 4.10
C ASP A 26 1.36 2.79 3.26
N TYR A 27 1.39 3.95 3.93
CA TYR A 27 1.45 5.24 3.26
C TYR A 27 2.89 5.65 3.05
N THR A 28 3.26 5.94 1.80
CA THR A 28 4.55 6.54 1.46
C THR A 28 4.35 8.01 1.11
N PRO A 29 4.77 8.95 1.97
CA PRO A 29 4.75 10.39 1.70
C PRO A 29 5.42 10.77 0.36
N PRO A 30 4.90 11.79 -0.34
CA PRO A 30 5.44 12.23 -1.63
C PRO A 30 6.86 12.80 -1.54
N GLN A 31 7.28 13.25 -0.35
CA GLN A 31 8.65 13.75 -0.12
C GLN A 31 9.73 12.66 -0.32
N TRP A 32 9.34 11.39 -0.26
CA TRP A 32 10.24 10.25 -0.47
C TRP A 32 10.13 9.66 -1.88
N ILE A 33 9.30 10.25 -2.74
CA ILE A 33 9.07 9.79 -4.11
C ILE A 33 9.72 10.79 -5.06
N SER A 34 10.87 10.43 -5.64
CA SER A 34 11.57 11.32 -6.57
C SER A 34 10.85 11.42 -7.91
N LEU A 35 10.43 10.28 -8.47
CA LEU A 35 9.82 10.18 -9.79
C LEU A 35 8.81 9.02 -9.82
N LEU A 36 7.73 9.19 -10.57
CA LEU A 36 6.69 8.21 -10.83
C LEU A 36 6.70 7.86 -12.32
N VAL A 37 6.85 6.58 -12.65
CA VAL A 37 6.81 6.11 -14.04
C VAL A 37 5.38 5.71 -14.37
N THR A 38 4.75 6.45 -15.29
CA THR A 38 3.39 6.22 -15.76
C THR A 38 3.39 6.05 -17.29
N ASP A 39 2.22 5.76 -17.85
CA ASP A 39 1.96 5.71 -19.29
C ASP A 39 2.10 7.09 -19.98
N LEU A 40 1.86 8.18 -19.24
CA LEU A 40 2.10 9.55 -19.68
C LEU A 40 3.59 9.96 -19.62
N GLY A 41 4.46 9.08 -19.11
CA GLY A 41 5.89 9.31 -18.97
C GLY A 41 6.35 9.37 -17.51
N VAL A 42 7.43 10.10 -17.26
CA VAL A 42 8.01 10.21 -15.91
C VAL A 42 7.51 11.50 -15.27
N LEU A 43 6.75 11.39 -14.17
CA LEU A 43 6.11 12.49 -13.48
C LEU A 43 6.67 12.70 -12.08
N THR A 44 6.61 13.95 -11.61
CA THR A 44 6.82 14.27 -10.19
C THR A 44 5.51 14.09 -9.42
N PRO A 45 5.53 13.84 -8.10
CA PRO A 45 4.30 13.78 -7.31
C PRO A 45 3.43 15.05 -7.42
N ALA A 46 4.03 16.21 -7.69
CA ALA A 46 3.31 17.46 -7.93
C ALA A 46 2.59 17.46 -9.29
N ALA A 47 3.26 17.03 -10.36
CA ALA A 47 2.65 16.93 -11.69
C ALA A 47 1.47 15.95 -11.73
N VAL A 48 1.50 14.88 -10.91
CA VAL A 48 0.34 13.99 -10.76
C VAL A 48 -0.89 14.74 -10.23
N SER A 49 -0.73 15.77 -9.41
CA SER A 49 -1.86 16.59 -8.95
C SER A 49 -2.52 17.33 -10.12
N ASP A 50 -1.74 17.87 -11.04
CA ASP A 50 -2.25 18.60 -12.21
C ASP A 50 -3.00 17.65 -13.16
N GLU A 51 -2.45 16.46 -13.40
CA GLU A 51 -3.12 15.41 -14.20
C GLU A 51 -4.44 14.96 -13.57
N LEU A 52 -4.47 14.78 -12.24
CA LEU A 52 -5.71 14.42 -11.54
C LEU A 52 -6.75 15.53 -11.64
N ILE A 53 -6.37 16.81 -11.54
CA ILE A 53 -7.31 17.92 -11.72
C ILE A 53 -7.92 17.87 -13.12
N GLN A 54 -7.10 17.66 -14.15
CA GLN A 54 -7.57 17.59 -15.53
C GLN A 54 -8.51 16.40 -15.80
N LEU A 55 -8.32 15.26 -15.13
CA LEU A 55 -9.18 14.07 -15.30
C LEU A 55 -10.56 14.19 -14.65
N TYR A 56 -10.69 15.03 -13.61
CA TYR A 56 -11.91 15.18 -12.82
C TYR A 56 -12.67 16.49 -13.07
N LEU A 57 -12.22 17.31 -14.03
CA LEU A 57 -12.89 18.53 -14.50
C LEU A 57 -13.73 18.24 -15.75
#